data_AF-A0A0Q5J5D9-F1
#
_entry.id   AF-A0A0Q5J5D9-F1
#
_cell.length_a   1.000
_cell.length_b   1.000
_cell.length_c   1.000
_cell.angle_alpha   90.00
_cell.angle_beta   90.00
_cell.angle_gamma   90.00
#
_symmetry.space_group_name_H-M   'P 1'
#
loop_
_entity.id
_entity.type
_entity.pdbx_description
1 polymer ?
#
loop_
_entity_poly.entity_id
_entity_poly.type
_entity_poly.pdbx_seq_one_letter_code
_entity_poly.pdbx_strand_id
1 'polypeptide(L)'
;MAAQEATPQIPYRLMQLEWDQKKEYHNEVVENFDDLVTHHPYGNRGANLQNGSAVGGQRGRTLGLIGGEFQEIEVAEPGQTHGLRPDQVLLKKDFLLEDSRLPPGPASRALDVPSPVAGVVGTADARQGLVDVLDREGGDVILRVRHMSPLHVQAGDRVEYGQALGVQGKQATQAIHVHMEVDTRYYQHYENYVGDLVSGRLSIDAERRDRGIEPRPFVDDETIRIGESSEMVRKAQQTLNAEGYRGADNQPLQEDGVYRLSMQAAVINYQQAHGLSQTGDIDPATLQQIAPRIFPLELNREDHNAAPTYRNIQGAVPSQDPLHRQAEDAVRRLEQSLGRDYDDNSARLAASSAHLAKANGLTQIDHVVLSNQTASVGRGENVFVVQGALENPAHLMAHMKTSDAIAQPVEQSLSQLQTLSETQRQQQAQQQSQQQDQQQQLSAPQHRMV
;
A
#
# COMPACT_ATOMS: atom_id res chain seq x y z
N MET A 1 -38.37 20.50 6.73
CA MET A 1 -38.20 19.04 6.83
C MET A 1 -36.83 18.74 6.27
N ALA A 2 -35.87 18.37 7.12
CA ALA A 2 -34.56 17.92 6.66
C ALA A 2 -34.77 16.56 5.99
N ALA A 3 -34.38 16.43 4.73
CA ALA A 3 -34.30 15.14 4.07
C ALA A 3 -33.26 14.32 4.84
N GLN A 4 -33.69 13.23 5.47
CA GLN A 4 -32.79 12.17 5.86
C GLN A 4 -32.16 11.65 4.57
N GLU A 5 -30.88 11.94 4.35
CA GLU A 5 -30.10 11.23 3.35
C GLU A 5 -30.23 9.74 3.67
N ALA A 6 -30.93 9.01 2.80
CA ALA A 6 -31.08 7.57 2.95
C ALA A 6 -29.67 6.96 2.84
N THR A 7 -29.19 6.35 3.93
CA THR A 7 -27.95 5.57 3.88
C THR A 7 -28.06 4.59 2.73
N PRO A 8 -27.17 4.64 1.72
CA PRO A 8 -27.27 3.73 0.58
C PRO A 8 -27.22 2.29 1.11
N GLN A 9 -28.25 1.50 0.80
CA GLN A 9 -28.24 0.08 1.14
C GLN A 9 -27.14 -0.60 0.34
N ILE A 10 -26.14 -1.12 1.04
CA ILE A 10 -25.05 -1.90 0.44
C ILE A 10 -25.68 -3.20 -0.11
N PRO A 11 -25.59 -3.48 -1.42
CA PRO A 11 -26.34 -4.57 -2.04
C PRO A 11 -25.78 -5.97 -1.70
N TYR A 12 -24.74 -6.06 -0.89
CA TYR A 12 -24.12 -7.31 -0.49
C TYR A 12 -23.59 -7.28 0.95
N ARG A 13 -23.28 -8.46 1.48
CA ARG A 13 -22.62 -8.68 2.76
C ARG A 13 -21.37 -9.52 2.54
N LEU A 14 -20.34 -9.18 3.28
CA LEU A 14 -19.17 -10.01 3.44
C LEU A 14 -19.42 -10.94 4.63
N MET A 15 -19.23 -12.24 4.41
CA MET A 15 -19.38 -13.27 5.43
C MET A 15 -18.08 -14.07 5.51
N GLN A 16 -17.83 -14.70 6.65
CA GLN A 16 -16.73 -15.66 6.80
C GLN A 16 -17.24 -16.94 7.47
N LEU A 17 -16.58 -18.06 7.20
CA LEU A 17 -16.90 -19.34 7.83
C LEU A 17 -16.17 -19.43 9.17
N GLU A 18 -16.91 -19.31 10.26
CA GLU A 18 -16.39 -19.37 11.62
C GLU A 18 -16.53 -20.79 12.21
N TRP A 19 -15.78 -21.09 13.26
CA TRP A 19 -16.02 -22.25 14.10
C TRP A 19 -15.94 -21.93 15.60
N ASP A 20 -16.96 -22.31 16.36
CA ASP A 20 -16.92 -22.31 17.82
C ASP A 20 -17.56 -23.57 18.44
N GLN A 21 -17.28 -23.84 19.72
CA GLN A 21 -17.76 -25.04 20.41
C GLN A 21 -19.30 -25.13 20.54
N LYS A 22 -20.01 -24.00 20.52
CA LYS A 22 -21.46 -23.92 20.72
C LYS A 22 -22.22 -24.03 19.41
N LYS A 23 -21.76 -23.34 18.36
CA LYS A 23 -22.46 -23.26 17.06
C LYS A 23 -21.87 -24.20 16.01
N GLU A 24 -20.72 -24.82 16.30
CA GLU A 24 -19.89 -25.50 15.29
C GLU A 24 -19.60 -24.55 14.12
N TYR A 25 -19.57 -25.07 12.89
CA TYR A 25 -19.37 -24.26 11.69
C TYR A 25 -20.60 -23.41 11.38
N HIS A 26 -20.40 -22.11 11.26
CA HIS A 26 -21.45 -21.17 10.90
C HIS A 26 -20.87 -19.99 10.12
N ASN A 27 -21.70 -19.31 9.32
CA ASN A 27 -21.25 -18.09 8.65
C ASN A 27 -21.57 -16.89 9.54
N GLU A 28 -20.59 -16.01 9.72
CA GLU A 28 -20.71 -14.76 10.48
C GLU A 28 -20.44 -13.56 9.56
N VAL A 29 -21.07 -12.43 9.87
CA VAL A 29 -20.89 -11.18 9.11
C VAL A 29 -19.52 -10.61 9.44
N VAL A 30 -18.84 -10.09 8.42
CA VAL A 30 -17.54 -9.41 8.54
C VAL A 30 -17.79 -7.91 8.48
N GLU A 31 -17.38 -7.17 9.51
CA GLU A 31 -17.51 -5.70 9.59
C GLU A 31 -16.19 -4.99 9.26
N ASN A 32 -15.06 -5.68 9.41
CA ASN A 32 -13.73 -5.16 9.09
C ASN A 32 -12.74 -6.30 8.79
N PHE A 33 -11.48 -5.96 8.49
CA PHE A 33 -10.45 -6.95 8.14
C PHE A 33 -10.13 -7.93 9.29
N ASP A 34 -10.14 -7.47 10.54
CA ASP A 34 -9.80 -8.27 11.71
C ASP A 34 -10.88 -9.32 12.03
N ASP A 35 -12.10 -9.13 11.55
CA ASP A 35 -13.18 -10.12 11.69
C ASP A 35 -13.00 -11.33 10.76
N LEU A 36 -12.11 -11.24 9.76
CA LEU A 36 -11.76 -12.38 8.90
C LEU A 36 -10.84 -13.32 9.66
N VAL A 37 -11.32 -14.50 10.02
CA VAL A 37 -10.48 -15.51 10.65
C VAL A 37 -9.49 -16.16 9.70
N THR A 38 -8.51 -16.81 10.30
CA THR A 38 -7.55 -17.67 9.61
C THR A 38 -8.25 -18.74 8.76
N HIS A 39 -7.73 -19.03 7.58
CA HIS A 39 -8.20 -20.13 6.75
C HIS A 39 -8.20 -21.45 7.55
N HIS A 40 -9.27 -22.24 7.43
CA HIS A 40 -9.56 -23.43 8.27
C HIS A 40 -9.60 -23.17 9.80
N PRO A 41 -10.57 -22.39 10.32
CA PRO A 41 -10.59 -21.97 11.74
C PRO A 41 -10.63 -23.14 12.73
N TYR A 42 -11.43 -24.18 12.47
CA TYR A 42 -11.43 -25.37 13.32
C TYR A 42 -10.06 -26.07 13.32
N GLY A 43 -9.45 -26.23 12.14
CA GLY A 43 -8.15 -26.90 11.99
C GLY A 43 -7.05 -26.20 12.76
N ASN A 44 -7.16 -24.88 12.87
CA ASN A 44 -6.18 -24.01 13.52
C ASN A 44 -6.52 -23.61 14.96
N ARG A 45 -7.65 -24.05 15.53
CA ARG A 45 -8.08 -23.73 16.91
C ARG A 45 -7.08 -24.11 18.01
N GLY A 46 -6.16 -25.04 17.72
CA GLY A 46 -5.12 -25.49 18.63
C GLY A 46 -3.78 -24.74 18.46
N ALA A 47 -3.74 -23.76 17.56
CA ALA A 47 -2.55 -22.99 17.27
C ALA A 47 -2.05 -22.27 18.53
N ASN A 48 -0.76 -22.37 18.79
CA ASN A 48 -0.10 -21.72 19.91
C ASN A 48 1.37 -21.45 19.57
N LEU A 49 2.02 -20.61 20.40
CA LEU A 49 3.44 -20.34 20.30
C LEU A 49 4.24 -21.36 21.12
N GLN A 50 5.21 -21.99 20.47
CA GLN A 50 6.22 -22.81 21.13
C GLN A 50 7.61 -22.35 20.68
N ASN A 51 8.42 -21.84 21.62
CA ASN A 51 9.75 -21.28 21.35
C ASN A 51 9.77 -20.22 20.22
N GLY A 52 8.74 -19.39 20.15
CA GLY A 52 8.58 -18.37 19.13
C GLY A 52 8.05 -18.87 17.78
N SER A 53 7.81 -20.17 17.61
CA SER A 53 7.19 -20.71 16.38
C SER A 53 5.70 -21.01 16.57
N ALA A 54 4.90 -20.71 15.56
CA ALA A 54 3.50 -21.13 15.50
C ALA A 54 3.41 -22.65 15.27
N VAL A 55 2.77 -23.36 16.20
CA VAL A 55 2.57 -24.81 16.17
C VAL A 55 1.13 -25.17 16.53
N GLY A 56 0.72 -26.43 16.33
CA GLY A 56 -0.61 -26.90 16.73
C GLY A 56 -1.74 -26.56 15.76
N GLY A 57 -1.41 -26.02 14.59
CA GLY A 57 -2.33 -25.85 13.46
C GLY A 57 -2.66 -27.16 12.73
N GLN A 58 -3.44 -27.03 11.66
CA GLN A 58 -3.78 -28.17 10.82
C GLN A 58 -2.52 -28.82 10.19
N ARG A 59 -2.45 -30.15 10.24
CA ARG A 59 -1.31 -30.90 9.70
C ARG A 59 -1.12 -30.63 8.20
N GLY A 60 0.13 -30.31 7.82
CA GLY A 60 0.51 -30.03 6.43
C GLY A 60 0.15 -28.61 5.97
N ARG A 61 -0.24 -27.72 6.89
CA ARG A 61 -0.41 -26.30 6.64
C ARG A 61 0.71 -25.52 7.32
N THR A 62 1.07 -24.40 6.74
CA THR A 62 2.08 -23.48 7.26
C THR A 62 1.39 -22.32 7.95
N LEU A 63 1.78 -22.06 9.20
CA LEU A 63 1.28 -20.95 10.00
C LEU A 63 2.39 -19.93 10.23
N GLY A 64 2.00 -18.65 10.25
CA GLY A 64 2.80 -17.55 10.74
C GLY A 64 1.96 -16.64 11.63
N LEU A 65 2.60 -15.73 12.36
CA LEU A 65 1.90 -14.60 12.98
C LEU A 65 1.93 -13.40 12.03
N ILE A 66 0.77 -12.80 11.74
CA ILE A 66 0.67 -11.54 10.99
C ILE A 66 -0.44 -10.74 11.64
N GLY A 67 -0.18 -9.47 11.99
CA GLY A 67 -1.13 -8.65 12.74
C GLY A 67 -1.33 -9.16 14.17
N GLY A 68 -0.40 -9.96 14.70
CA GLY A 68 -0.51 -10.61 16.01
C GLY A 68 -1.44 -11.82 16.07
N GLU A 69 -1.94 -12.30 14.93
CA GLU A 69 -2.82 -13.46 14.86
C GLU A 69 -2.16 -14.64 14.15
N PHE A 70 -2.56 -15.87 14.50
CA PHE A 70 -2.15 -17.07 13.77
C PHE A 70 -2.83 -17.15 12.41
N GLN A 71 -2.09 -16.87 11.35
CA GLN A 71 -2.57 -16.92 9.98
C GLN A 71 -2.02 -18.12 9.22
N GLU A 72 -2.86 -18.78 8.41
CA GLU A 72 -2.35 -19.69 7.39
C GLU A 72 -1.71 -18.87 6.27
N ILE A 73 -0.52 -19.30 5.86
CA ILE A 73 0.29 -18.61 4.84
C ILE A 73 0.72 -19.59 3.74
N GLU A 74 1.06 -19.05 2.57
CA GLU A 74 1.77 -19.75 1.50
C GLU A 74 3.21 -19.23 1.44
N VAL A 75 4.18 -20.14 1.37
CA VAL A 75 5.60 -19.81 1.21
C VAL A 75 6.22 -20.80 0.23
N ALA A 76 7.32 -20.42 -0.41
CA ALA A 76 8.06 -21.36 -1.24
C ALA A 76 8.74 -22.44 -0.38
N GLU A 77 8.48 -23.72 -0.67
CA GLU A 77 9.11 -24.85 0.01
C GLU A 77 10.10 -25.59 -0.91
N PRO A 78 11.11 -26.28 -0.35
CA PRO A 78 12.01 -27.13 -1.13
C PRO A 78 11.26 -28.17 -1.97
N GLY A 79 11.32 -28.04 -3.29
CA GLY A 79 10.64 -28.95 -4.22
C GLY A 79 9.20 -28.54 -4.59
N GLN A 80 8.63 -27.53 -3.92
CA GLN A 80 7.31 -27.00 -4.22
C GLN A 80 7.27 -25.48 -3.97
N THR A 81 7.52 -24.69 -5.01
CA THR A 81 7.65 -23.23 -4.87
C THR A 81 6.32 -22.49 -4.94
N HIS A 82 5.24 -23.14 -5.39
CA HIS A 82 3.93 -22.50 -5.58
C HIS A 82 3.93 -21.29 -6.53
N GLY A 83 4.95 -21.15 -7.38
CA GLY A 83 5.16 -19.97 -8.22
C GLY A 83 5.70 -18.75 -7.45
N LEU A 84 6.11 -18.93 -6.21
CA LEU A 84 6.61 -17.88 -5.32
C LEU A 84 8.13 -17.84 -5.30
N ARG A 85 8.68 -16.64 -5.10
CA ARG A 85 10.10 -16.48 -4.73
C ARG A 85 10.35 -16.95 -3.29
N PRO A 86 11.60 -17.28 -2.91
CA PRO A 86 11.93 -17.79 -1.58
C PRO A 86 11.62 -16.85 -0.40
N ASP A 87 11.44 -15.57 -0.68
CA ASP A 87 11.13 -14.51 0.28
C ASP A 87 9.64 -14.16 0.34
N GLN A 88 8.84 -14.58 -0.64
CA GLN A 88 7.41 -14.24 -0.66
C GLN A 88 6.62 -15.03 0.38
N VAL A 89 5.68 -14.32 0.99
CA VAL A 89 4.69 -14.88 1.91
C VAL A 89 3.32 -14.40 1.46
N LEU A 90 2.41 -15.32 1.14
CA LEU A 90 1.01 -14.96 0.87
C LEU A 90 0.16 -15.26 2.10
N LEU A 91 -0.57 -14.25 2.58
CA LEU A 91 -1.58 -14.37 3.63
C LEU A 91 -2.86 -14.97 3.04
N LYS A 92 -3.33 -16.11 3.58
CA LYS A 92 -4.54 -16.79 3.12
C LYS A 92 -5.75 -16.43 3.97
N LYS A 93 -6.85 -16.05 3.31
CA LYS A 93 -8.15 -15.83 3.93
C LYS A 93 -9.26 -16.39 3.07
N ASP A 94 -10.33 -16.84 3.75
CA ASP A 94 -11.58 -17.25 3.13
C ASP A 94 -12.69 -16.27 3.48
N PHE A 95 -13.53 -15.95 2.49
CA PHE A 95 -14.74 -15.20 2.73
C PHE A 95 -15.83 -15.55 1.72
N LEU A 96 -17.06 -15.12 1.98
CA LEU A 96 -18.18 -15.22 1.07
C LEU A 96 -18.74 -13.84 0.80
N LEU A 97 -18.95 -13.54 -0.47
CA LEU A 97 -19.81 -12.44 -0.90
C LEU A 97 -21.24 -12.98 -1.04
N GLU A 98 -22.20 -12.35 -0.36
CA GLU A 98 -23.63 -12.65 -0.45
C GLU A 98 -24.46 -11.43 -0.83
N ASP A 99 -25.30 -11.55 -1.86
CA ASP A 99 -26.27 -10.51 -2.25
C ASP A 99 -27.31 -10.35 -1.14
N SER A 100 -27.32 -9.17 -0.52
CA SER A 100 -28.18 -8.85 0.62
C SER A 100 -29.66 -8.79 0.26
N ARG A 101 -29.98 -8.67 -1.03
CA ARG A 101 -31.34 -8.61 -1.57
C ARG A 101 -31.94 -10.01 -1.70
N LEU A 102 -31.12 -11.06 -1.64
CA LEU A 102 -31.54 -12.45 -1.77
C LEU A 102 -31.43 -13.19 -0.43
N PRO A 103 -32.25 -14.24 -0.20
CA PRO A 103 -32.05 -15.14 0.93
C PRO A 103 -30.68 -15.81 0.88
N PRO A 104 -30.03 -16.06 2.03
CA PRO A 104 -28.74 -16.76 2.08
C PRO A 104 -28.78 -18.11 1.36
N GLY A 105 -27.79 -18.36 0.51
CA GLY A 105 -27.64 -19.62 -0.21
C GLY A 105 -26.89 -19.48 -1.52
N PRO A 106 -26.83 -20.54 -2.35
CA PRO A 106 -26.08 -20.51 -3.61
C PRO A 106 -26.48 -19.38 -4.56
N ALA A 107 -27.76 -18.98 -4.56
CA ALA A 107 -28.25 -17.91 -5.41
C ALA A 107 -27.74 -16.52 -5.01
N SER A 108 -27.58 -16.24 -3.71
CA SER A 108 -27.01 -14.97 -3.24
C SER A 108 -25.49 -14.91 -3.41
N ARG A 109 -24.84 -16.05 -3.66
CA ARG A 109 -23.36 -16.16 -3.71
C ARG A 109 -22.76 -16.11 -5.11
N ALA A 110 -23.57 -15.88 -6.14
CA ALA A 110 -23.11 -15.78 -7.52
C ALA A 110 -22.68 -14.33 -7.85
N LEU A 111 -21.66 -13.86 -7.13
CA LEU A 111 -21.18 -12.47 -7.19
C LEU A 111 -19.76 -12.40 -7.75
N ASP A 112 -19.45 -11.30 -8.43
CA ASP A 112 -18.12 -11.05 -8.96
C ASP A 112 -17.12 -10.79 -7.81
N VAL A 113 -15.90 -11.29 -7.98
CA VAL A 113 -14.79 -11.09 -7.06
C VAL A 113 -13.90 -9.96 -7.58
N PRO A 114 -13.97 -8.76 -6.99
CA PRO A 114 -13.11 -7.65 -7.38
C PRO A 114 -11.66 -7.90 -6.94
N SER A 115 -10.69 -7.42 -7.72
CA SER A 115 -9.27 -7.50 -7.39
C SER A 115 -8.88 -6.51 -6.27
N PRO A 116 -8.22 -6.93 -5.18
CA PRO A 116 -7.68 -6.04 -4.14
C PRO A 116 -6.43 -5.26 -4.58
N VAL A 117 -5.84 -5.61 -5.73
CA VAL A 117 -4.58 -5.02 -6.21
C VAL A 117 -4.65 -4.78 -7.71
N ALA A 118 -3.91 -3.78 -8.18
CA ALA A 118 -3.63 -3.61 -9.60
C ALA A 118 -2.40 -4.46 -9.99
N GLY A 119 -2.40 -5.00 -11.20
CA GLY A 119 -1.37 -5.95 -11.63
C GLY A 119 -1.47 -6.40 -13.08
N VAL A 120 -0.69 -7.42 -13.40
CA VAL A 120 -0.79 -8.16 -14.67
C VAL A 120 -1.20 -9.60 -14.35
N VAL A 121 -2.22 -10.14 -15.01
CA VAL A 121 -2.61 -11.55 -14.83
C VAL A 121 -1.47 -12.45 -15.29
N GLY A 122 -0.84 -13.16 -14.35
CA GLY A 122 0.20 -14.14 -14.65
C GLY A 122 -0.39 -15.47 -15.10
N THR A 123 -1.41 -15.94 -14.37
CA THR A 123 -2.09 -17.20 -14.65
C THR A 123 -3.60 -17.00 -14.56
N ALA A 124 -4.33 -17.55 -15.53
CA ALA A 124 -5.78 -17.73 -15.45
C ALA A 124 -6.11 -19.18 -15.84
N ASP A 125 -6.51 -20.01 -14.86
CA ASP A 125 -6.85 -21.42 -15.05
C ASP A 125 -8.32 -21.67 -14.69
N ALA A 126 -9.18 -21.68 -15.70
CA ALA A 126 -10.60 -21.95 -15.55
C ALA A 126 -10.93 -23.34 -14.99
N ARG A 127 -10.03 -24.34 -15.13
CA ARG A 127 -10.25 -25.69 -14.57
C ARG A 127 -10.07 -25.69 -13.05
N GLN A 128 -9.15 -24.88 -12.55
CA GLN A 128 -8.91 -24.69 -11.12
C GLN A 128 -9.73 -23.53 -10.52
N GLY A 129 -10.35 -22.72 -11.38
CA GLY A 129 -11.00 -21.46 -10.97
C GLY A 129 -9.99 -20.49 -10.37
N LEU A 130 -8.76 -20.50 -10.90
CA LEU A 130 -7.60 -19.81 -10.34
C LEU A 130 -7.21 -18.60 -11.19
N VAL A 131 -6.91 -17.49 -10.52
CA VAL A 131 -6.24 -16.33 -11.11
C VAL A 131 -5.07 -15.94 -10.22
N ASP A 132 -3.88 -15.85 -10.81
CA ASP A 132 -2.71 -15.21 -10.20
C ASP A 132 -2.49 -13.85 -10.86
N VAL A 133 -2.31 -12.81 -10.04
CA VAL A 133 -1.96 -11.46 -10.47
C VAL A 133 -0.53 -11.17 -10.00
N LEU A 134 0.27 -10.63 -10.91
CA LEU A 134 1.65 -10.24 -10.70
C LEU A 134 1.78 -8.73 -10.50
N ASP A 135 2.79 -8.28 -9.75
CA ASP A 135 3.14 -6.86 -9.61
C ASP A 135 3.48 -6.20 -10.95
N ARG A 136 4.06 -6.97 -11.87
CA ARG A 136 4.35 -6.59 -13.26
C ARG A 136 4.51 -7.85 -14.10
N GLU A 137 4.60 -7.67 -15.41
CA GLU A 137 4.88 -8.77 -16.33
C GLU A 137 6.18 -9.49 -15.95
N GLY A 138 6.09 -10.79 -15.66
CA GLY A 138 7.22 -11.62 -15.23
C GLY A 138 7.72 -11.36 -13.80
N GLY A 139 6.96 -10.60 -13.00
CA GLY A 139 7.30 -10.28 -11.62
C GLY A 139 6.75 -11.27 -10.60
N ASP A 140 6.47 -10.77 -9.40
CA ASP A 140 6.06 -11.53 -8.22
C ASP A 140 4.56 -11.76 -8.21
N VAL A 141 4.11 -12.94 -7.74
CA VAL A 141 2.69 -13.20 -7.48
C VAL A 141 2.26 -12.39 -6.26
N ILE A 142 1.44 -11.36 -6.46
CA ILE A 142 0.96 -10.46 -5.40
C ILE A 142 -0.45 -10.77 -4.93
N LEU A 143 -1.20 -11.51 -5.75
CA LEU A 143 -2.54 -12.00 -5.45
C LEU A 143 -2.76 -13.35 -6.13
N ARG A 144 -3.36 -14.27 -5.40
CA ARG A 144 -3.92 -15.52 -5.91
C ARG A 144 -5.35 -15.67 -5.42
N VAL A 145 -6.29 -15.88 -6.35
CA VAL A 145 -7.70 -16.11 -6.04
C VAL A 145 -8.13 -17.44 -6.62
N ARG A 146 -8.89 -18.24 -5.87
CA ARG A 146 -9.36 -19.57 -6.29
C ARG A 146 -10.88 -19.69 -6.22
N HIS A 147 -11.37 -20.79 -6.77
CA HIS A 147 -12.77 -21.23 -6.72
C HIS A 147 -13.76 -20.41 -7.57
N MET A 148 -13.26 -19.54 -8.44
CA MET A 148 -14.09 -18.72 -9.32
C MET A 148 -14.53 -19.45 -10.59
N SER A 149 -15.74 -19.18 -11.07
CA SER A 149 -16.22 -19.59 -12.39
C SER A 149 -17.51 -18.84 -12.80
N PRO A 150 -17.59 -18.25 -14.01
CA PRO A 150 -16.51 -18.11 -15.00
C PRO A 150 -15.42 -17.14 -14.53
N LEU A 151 -14.25 -17.22 -15.16
CA LEU A 151 -13.22 -16.19 -15.06
C LEU A 151 -13.51 -15.09 -16.09
N HIS A 152 -13.25 -13.84 -15.72
CA HIS A 152 -13.45 -12.67 -16.58
C HIS A 152 -12.15 -12.12 -17.18
N VAL A 153 -11.01 -12.64 -16.71
CA VAL A 153 -9.67 -12.23 -17.16
C VAL A 153 -8.90 -13.42 -17.72
N GLN A 154 -7.89 -13.13 -18.53
CA GLN A 154 -6.95 -14.09 -19.11
C GLN A 154 -5.50 -13.67 -18.83
N ALA A 155 -4.57 -14.62 -18.95
CA ALA A 155 -3.14 -14.34 -18.77
C ALA A 155 -2.67 -13.22 -19.73
N GLY A 156 -1.90 -12.28 -19.18
CA GLY A 156 -1.41 -11.08 -19.87
C GLY A 156 -2.31 -9.86 -19.74
N ASP A 157 -3.56 -10.00 -19.27
CA ASP A 157 -4.43 -8.85 -19.05
C ASP A 157 -3.87 -7.95 -17.94
N ARG A 158 -4.07 -6.63 -18.08
CA ARG A 158 -3.88 -5.70 -16.96
C ARG A 158 -5.14 -5.68 -16.12
N VAL A 159 -4.96 -5.67 -14.81
CA VAL A 159 -6.04 -5.62 -13.84
C VAL A 159 -5.92 -4.34 -13.01
N GLU A 160 -7.03 -3.63 -12.85
CA GLU A 160 -7.14 -2.48 -11.96
C GLU A 160 -7.72 -2.87 -10.59
N TYR A 161 -7.47 -2.04 -9.57
CA TYR A 161 -8.13 -2.20 -8.27
C TYR A 161 -9.66 -2.18 -8.44
N GLY A 162 -10.33 -3.19 -7.88
CA GLY A 162 -11.77 -3.35 -7.97
C GLY A 162 -12.28 -4.01 -9.25
N GLN A 163 -11.45 -4.22 -10.28
CA GLN A 163 -11.86 -4.92 -11.50
C GLN A 163 -12.23 -6.38 -11.18
N ALA A 164 -13.31 -6.88 -11.77
CA ALA A 164 -13.77 -8.24 -11.55
C ALA A 164 -12.81 -9.28 -12.17
N LEU A 165 -12.36 -10.24 -11.37
CA LEU A 165 -11.49 -11.34 -11.82
C LEU A 165 -12.29 -12.55 -12.33
N GLY A 166 -13.47 -12.76 -11.76
CA GLY A 166 -14.36 -13.88 -12.04
C GLY A 166 -15.53 -13.89 -11.08
N VAL A 167 -16.45 -14.83 -11.25
CA VAL A 167 -17.61 -15.01 -10.36
C VAL A 167 -17.24 -15.99 -9.24
N GLN A 168 -17.50 -15.63 -7.99
CA GLN A 168 -17.38 -16.53 -6.83
C GLN A 168 -18.14 -17.84 -7.09
N GLY A 169 -17.50 -18.97 -6.81
CA GLY A 169 -18.07 -20.28 -7.09
C GLY A 169 -17.51 -21.35 -6.20
N LYS A 170 -17.65 -22.60 -6.66
CA LYS A 170 -17.11 -23.80 -6.01
C LYS A 170 -16.16 -24.56 -6.94
N GLN A 171 -15.53 -23.88 -7.88
CA GLN A 171 -14.65 -24.52 -8.86
C GLN A 171 -13.47 -25.16 -8.12
N ALA A 172 -13.22 -26.45 -8.35
CA ALA A 172 -12.19 -27.22 -7.64
C ALA A 172 -12.30 -27.18 -6.08
N THR A 173 -13.51 -27.04 -5.53
CA THR A 173 -13.78 -27.15 -4.08
C THR A 173 -15.19 -27.68 -3.80
N GLN A 174 -15.51 -27.91 -2.52
CA GLN A 174 -16.81 -28.47 -2.11
C GLN A 174 -17.86 -27.38 -1.83
N ALA A 175 -17.45 -26.19 -1.40
CA ALA A 175 -18.32 -25.11 -0.96
C ALA A 175 -18.07 -23.80 -1.72
N ILE A 176 -19.12 -22.97 -1.87
CA ILE A 176 -18.98 -21.67 -2.51
C ILE A 176 -18.34 -20.69 -1.52
N HIS A 177 -17.16 -20.19 -1.86
CA HIS A 177 -16.41 -19.14 -1.14
C HIS A 177 -15.35 -18.55 -2.06
N VAL A 178 -14.80 -17.41 -1.68
CA VAL A 178 -13.54 -16.88 -2.19
C VAL A 178 -12.43 -17.37 -1.29
N HIS A 179 -11.47 -18.08 -1.87
CA HIS A 179 -10.15 -18.31 -1.26
C HIS A 179 -9.20 -17.30 -1.87
N MET A 180 -8.63 -16.43 -1.04
CA MET A 180 -7.76 -15.33 -1.47
C MET A 180 -6.43 -15.39 -0.71
N GLU A 181 -5.34 -15.32 -1.47
CA GLU A 181 -3.97 -15.24 -0.95
C GLU A 181 -3.37 -13.92 -1.43
N VAL A 182 -2.95 -13.06 -0.50
CA VAL A 182 -2.36 -11.75 -0.82
C VAL A 182 -0.95 -11.69 -0.27
N ASP A 183 0.00 -11.23 -1.07
CA ASP A 183 1.37 -11.04 -0.62
C ASP A 183 1.39 -10.07 0.56
N THR A 184 2.09 -10.43 1.64
CA THR A 184 2.10 -9.67 2.89
C THR A 184 2.63 -8.25 2.73
N ARG A 185 3.44 -7.96 1.69
CA ARG A 185 3.83 -6.60 1.31
C ARG A 185 2.64 -5.73 0.91
N TYR A 186 1.52 -6.35 0.53
CA TYR A 186 0.25 -5.73 0.18
C TYR A 186 -0.79 -5.83 1.30
N TYR A 187 -0.39 -6.11 2.55
CA TYR A 187 -1.31 -6.27 3.69
C TYR A 187 -2.34 -5.15 3.80
N GLN A 188 -1.91 -3.89 3.76
CA GLN A 188 -2.84 -2.74 3.82
C GLN A 188 -3.73 -2.61 2.59
N HIS A 189 -3.29 -3.09 1.42
CA HIS A 189 -4.17 -3.11 0.24
C HIS A 189 -5.31 -4.08 0.49
N TYR A 190 -5.01 -5.21 1.13
CA TYR A 190 -6.01 -6.19 1.47
C TYR A 190 -6.97 -5.70 2.56
N GLU A 191 -6.45 -5.03 3.59
CA GLU A 191 -7.25 -4.37 4.63
C GLU A 191 -8.20 -3.33 4.03
N ASN A 192 -7.68 -2.44 3.18
CA ASN A 192 -8.47 -1.43 2.48
C ASN A 192 -9.53 -2.05 1.56
N TYR A 193 -9.19 -3.14 0.88
CA TYR A 193 -10.11 -3.90 0.06
C TYR A 193 -11.30 -4.44 0.86
N VAL A 194 -11.03 -5.06 2.01
CA VAL A 194 -12.10 -5.55 2.89
C VAL A 194 -12.94 -4.40 3.42
N GLY A 195 -12.31 -3.30 3.86
CA GLY A 195 -13.03 -2.09 4.26
C GLY A 195 -13.88 -1.47 3.15
N ASP A 196 -13.43 -1.54 1.90
CA ASP A 196 -14.17 -1.08 0.73
C ASP A 196 -15.33 -2.00 0.34
N LEU A 197 -15.17 -3.30 0.53
CA LEU A 197 -16.25 -4.27 0.39
C LEU A 197 -17.34 -4.00 1.44
N VAL A 198 -16.95 -3.93 2.71
CA VAL A 198 -17.91 -3.73 3.81
C VAL A 198 -18.61 -2.37 3.71
N SER A 199 -17.91 -1.31 3.31
CA SER A 199 -18.52 0.02 3.14
C SER A 199 -19.36 0.16 1.86
N GLY A 200 -19.31 -0.81 0.95
CA GLY A 200 -19.97 -0.76 -0.35
C GLY A 200 -19.33 0.21 -1.35
N ARG A 201 -18.11 0.70 -1.06
CA ARG A 201 -17.34 1.55 -1.99
C ARG A 201 -16.96 0.77 -3.24
N LEU A 202 -16.52 -0.48 -3.06
CA LEU A 202 -16.41 -1.43 -4.16
C LEU A 202 -17.82 -1.87 -4.53
N SER A 203 -18.24 -1.65 -5.78
CA SER A 203 -19.49 -2.23 -6.26
C SER A 203 -19.16 -3.57 -6.90
N ILE A 204 -19.87 -4.62 -6.50
CA ILE A 204 -19.80 -5.94 -7.13
C ILE A 204 -20.99 -6.19 -8.07
N ASP A 205 -21.75 -5.13 -8.36
CA ASP A 205 -22.90 -5.20 -9.26
C ASP A 205 -22.45 -5.30 -10.73
N ALA A 206 -23.34 -5.91 -11.49
CA ALA A 206 -23.16 -6.21 -12.90
C ALA A 206 -22.75 -5.01 -13.79
N GLU A 207 -23.15 -3.80 -13.41
CA GLU A 207 -22.99 -2.58 -14.20
C GLU A 207 -21.61 -1.92 -14.03
N ARG A 208 -20.84 -2.34 -13.01
CA ARG A 208 -19.48 -1.83 -12.74
C ARG A 208 -18.39 -2.89 -12.88
N ARG A 209 -18.74 -4.10 -13.37
CA ARG A 209 -17.83 -5.25 -13.56
C ARG A 209 -16.51 -4.92 -14.24
N ASP A 210 -16.57 -4.04 -15.25
CA ASP A 210 -15.47 -3.85 -16.20
C ASP A 210 -14.60 -2.61 -15.90
N ARG A 211 -14.85 -1.89 -14.80
CA ARG A 211 -14.10 -0.66 -14.46
C ARG A 211 -13.62 -0.71 -13.02
N GLY A 212 -12.32 -0.50 -12.84
CA GLY A 212 -11.76 -0.30 -11.51
C GLY A 212 -12.31 0.95 -10.84
N ILE A 213 -12.06 1.06 -9.54
CA ILE A 213 -12.18 2.34 -8.82
C ILE A 213 -10.81 2.79 -8.38
N GLU A 214 -10.67 4.09 -8.12
CA GLU A 214 -9.45 4.59 -7.51
C GLU A 214 -9.22 3.88 -6.17
N PRO A 215 -8.06 3.29 -5.91
CA PRO A 215 -7.77 2.67 -4.63
C PRO A 215 -7.70 3.73 -3.52
N ARG A 216 -7.85 3.30 -2.26
CA ARG A 216 -7.55 4.20 -1.13
C ARG A 216 -6.06 4.53 -1.11
N PRO A 217 -5.67 5.73 -0.65
CA PRO A 217 -4.27 6.04 -0.43
C PRO A 217 -3.65 5.02 0.53
N PHE A 218 -2.49 4.50 0.15
CA PHE A 218 -1.65 3.68 1.02
C PHE A 218 -1.00 4.58 2.08
N VAL A 219 -1.02 4.16 3.35
CA VAL A 219 -0.40 4.88 4.46
C VAL A 219 0.49 3.91 5.21
N ASP A 220 1.79 3.92 4.89
CA ASP A 220 2.78 3.08 5.58
C ASP A 220 2.58 3.13 7.10
N ASP A 221 2.28 1.98 7.70
CA ASP A 221 2.04 1.84 9.14
C ASP A 221 3.35 1.63 9.93
N GLU A 222 4.49 1.78 9.25
CA GLU A 222 5.84 1.61 9.78
C GLU A 222 6.07 0.22 10.41
N THR A 223 5.23 -0.76 10.07
CA THR A 223 5.27 -2.12 10.60
C THR A 223 5.83 -3.07 9.56
N ILE A 224 6.96 -3.70 9.87
CA ILE A 224 7.60 -4.65 8.96
C ILE A 224 7.11 -6.06 9.25
N ARG A 225 6.47 -6.69 8.27
CA ARG A 225 5.89 -8.04 8.37
C ARG A 225 6.77 -9.07 7.67
N ILE A 226 6.49 -10.35 7.95
CA ILE A 226 7.14 -11.45 7.22
C ILE A 226 6.94 -11.30 5.72
N GLY A 227 7.99 -11.53 4.93
CA GLY A 227 8.02 -11.34 3.48
C GLY A 227 8.55 -9.97 3.04
N GLU A 228 8.62 -8.99 3.94
CA GLU A 228 9.22 -7.69 3.64
C GLU A 228 10.75 -7.72 3.74
N SER A 229 11.39 -6.79 3.04
CA SER A 229 12.85 -6.64 3.04
C SER A 229 13.25 -5.19 3.17
N SER A 230 14.23 -4.89 4.03
CA SER A 230 14.79 -3.56 4.13
C SER A 230 16.15 -3.57 4.85
N GLU A 231 16.86 -2.44 4.76
CA GLU A 231 18.03 -2.15 5.60
C GLU A 231 17.74 -2.27 7.09
N MET A 232 16.52 -1.87 7.48
CA MET A 232 16.07 -1.95 8.85
C MET A 232 15.91 -3.41 9.30
N VAL A 233 15.41 -4.29 8.43
CA VAL A 233 15.40 -5.74 8.67
C VAL A 233 16.81 -6.26 8.84
N ARG A 234 17.77 -5.84 8.01
CA ARG A 234 19.16 -6.26 8.17
C ARG A 234 19.73 -5.83 9.52
N LYS A 235 19.41 -4.61 9.94
CA LYS A 235 19.83 -4.12 11.25
C LYS A 235 19.19 -4.93 12.39
N ALA A 236 17.91 -5.26 12.27
CA ALA A 236 17.22 -6.11 13.22
C ALA A 236 17.84 -7.53 13.27
N GLN A 237 18.15 -8.14 12.13
CA GLN A 237 18.82 -9.44 12.04
C GLN A 237 20.18 -9.43 12.76
N GLN A 238 20.98 -8.38 12.55
CA GLN A 238 22.27 -8.19 13.24
C GLN A 238 22.09 -8.10 14.76
N THR A 239 21.14 -7.30 15.23
CA THR A 239 20.84 -7.17 16.66
C THR A 239 20.40 -8.51 17.26
N LEU A 240 19.46 -9.19 16.61
CA LEU A 240 18.95 -10.51 17.05
C LEU A 240 20.07 -11.54 17.15
N ASN A 241 20.93 -11.64 16.13
CA ASN A 241 22.07 -12.55 16.14
C ASN A 241 23.05 -12.24 17.27
N ALA A 242 23.40 -10.96 17.43
CA ALA A 242 24.33 -10.48 18.45
C ALA A 242 23.82 -10.72 19.87
N GLU A 243 22.52 -10.59 20.09
CA GLU A 243 21.87 -10.85 21.39
C GLU A 243 21.55 -12.33 21.63
N GLY A 244 21.80 -13.21 20.65
CA GLY A 244 21.64 -14.65 20.82
C GLY A 244 20.28 -15.21 20.41
N TYR A 245 19.38 -14.39 19.85
CA TYR A 245 18.13 -14.87 19.25
C TYR A 245 18.42 -15.61 17.95
N ARG A 246 17.68 -16.69 17.70
CA ARG A 246 17.91 -17.63 16.59
C ARG A 246 16.61 -17.88 15.84
N GLY A 247 16.74 -18.29 14.58
CA GLY A 247 15.61 -18.68 13.75
C GLY A 247 14.91 -19.94 14.27
N ALA A 248 13.79 -20.29 13.63
CA ALA A 248 12.96 -21.45 13.99
C ALA A 248 13.72 -22.80 13.95
N ASP A 249 14.77 -22.89 13.14
CA ASP A 249 15.69 -24.03 13.03
C ASP A 249 16.84 -24.00 14.06
N ASN A 250 16.80 -23.05 14.99
CA ASN A 250 17.83 -22.77 15.98
C ASN A 250 19.20 -22.37 15.35
N GLN A 251 19.20 -21.91 14.10
CA GLN A 251 20.40 -21.38 13.44
C GLN A 251 20.46 -19.84 13.55
N PRO A 252 21.67 -19.25 13.41
CA PRO A 252 21.80 -17.80 13.21
C PRO A 252 21.00 -17.33 12.00
N LEU A 253 20.44 -16.13 12.10
CA LEU A 253 19.72 -15.49 11.02
C LEU A 253 20.68 -15.10 9.90
N GLN A 254 20.21 -15.20 8.65
CA GLN A 254 20.90 -14.57 7.52
C GLN A 254 20.72 -13.07 7.64
N GLU A 255 21.82 -12.31 7.56
CA GLU A 255 21.80 -10.84 7.66
C GLU A 255 21.65 -10.21 6.27
N ASP A 256 20.69 -10.72 5.49
CA ASP A 256 20.43 -10.35 4.09
C ASP A 256 19.40 -9.23 3.93
N GLY A 257 18.79 -8.78 5.03
CA GLY A 257 17.73 -7.77 5.02
C GLY A 257 16.35 -8.30 4.63
N VAL A 258 16.13 -9.61 4.59
CA VAL A 258 14.84 -10.21 4.24
C VAL A 258 14.17 -10.82 5.48
N TYR A 259 12.95 -10.38 5.80
CA TYR A 259 12.21 -10.89 6.94
C TYR A 259 11.47 -12.19 6.57
N ARG A 260 12.20 -13.31 6.52
CA ARG A 260 11.64 -14.63 6.19
C ARG A 260 10.85 -15.22 7.36
N LEU A 261 9.95 -16.17 7.07
CA LEU A 261 9.23 -16.92 8.12
C LEU A 261 10.17 -17.58 9.13
N SER A 262 11.32 -18.08 8.71
CA SER A 262 12.31 -18.68 9.61
C SER A 262 12.86 -17.71 10.67
N MET A 263 12.87 -16.40 10.39
CA MET A 263 13.31 -15.35 11.30
C MET A 263 12.24 -15.00 12.35
N GLN A 264 10.96 -15.29 12.11
CA GLN A 264 9.86 -14.86 12.98
C GLN A 264 9.98 -15.38 14.42
N ALA A 265 10.53 -16.59 14.61
CA ALA A 265 10.80 -17.11 15.94
C ALA A 265 11.78 -16.23 16.74
N ALA A 266 12.80 -15.67 16.08
CA ALA A 266 13.75 -14.77 16.73
C ALA A 266 13.07 -13.47 17.18
N VAL A 267 12.22 -12.89 16.34
CA VAL A 267 11.47 -11.65 16.63
C VAL A 267 10.51 -11.87 17.79
N ILE A 268 9.73 -12.95 17.79
CA ILE A 268 8.77 -13.25 18.86
C ILE A 268 9.48 -13.49 20.19
N ASN A 269 10.59 -14.23 20.18
CA ASN A 269 11.38 -14.47 21.39
C ASN A 269 12.03 -13.16 21.90
N TYR A 270 12.48 -12.29 21.00
CA TYR A 270 12.97 -10.95 21.36
C TYR A 270 11.87 -10.10 21.99
N GLN A 271 10.68 -10.06 21.39
CA GLN A 271 9.53 -9.35 21.91
C GLN A 271 9.17 -9.85 23.31
N GLN A 272 9.10 -11.16 23.50
CA GLN A 272 8.85 -11.78 24.79
C GLN A 272 9.86 -11.35 25.86
N ALA A 273 11.16 -11.42 25.55
CA ALA A 273 12.23 -11.12 26.49
C ALA A 273 12.27 -9.63 26.88
N HIS A 274 11.83 -8.75 25.98
CA HIS A 274 11.82 -7.30 26.18
C HIS A 274 10.46 -6.74 26.63
N GLY A 275 9.49 -7.62 26.93
CA GLY A 275 8.16 -7.21 27.41
C GLY A 275 7.30 -6.51 26.36
N LEU A 276 7.59 -6.73 25.08
CA LEU A 276 6.78 -6.28 23.94
C LEU A 276 5.66 -7.29 23.64
N SER A 277 4.65 -6.84 22.91
CA SER A 277 3.61 -7.72 22.37
C SER A 277 4.25 -8.73 21.41
N GLN A 278 3.94 -10.02 21.59
CA GLN A 278 4.46 -11.12 20.77
C GLN A 278 3.71 -11.22 19.42
N THR A 279 3.68 -10.13 18.67
CA THR A 279 2.92 -10.07 17.41
C THR A 279 3.61 -10.78 16.27
N GLY A 280 4.94 -10.98 16.37
CA GLY A 280 5.75 -11.45 15.25
C GLY A 280 5.95 -10.41 14.15
N ASP A 281 5.36 -9.22 14.25
CA ASP A 281 5.62 -8.09 13.37
C ASP A 281 6.67 -7.18 14.02
N ILE A 282 7.55 -6.58 13.22
CA ILE A 282 8.48 -5.55 13.72
C ILE A 282 7.73 -4.20 13.65
N ASP A 283 6.81 -4.02 14.58
CA ASP A 283 6.02 -2.79 14.76
C ASP A 283 6.89 -1.61 15.27
N PRO A 284 6.40 -0.36 15.30
CA PRO A 284 7.20 0.78 15.72
C PRO A 284 7.83 0.64 17.11
N ALA A 285 7.13 -0.02 18.04
CA ALA A 285 7.65 -0.27 19.39
C ALA A 285 8.80 -1.28 19.40
N THR A 286 8.66 -2.37 18.65
CA THR A 286 9.72 -3.37 18.44
C THR A 286 10.90 -2.73 17.71
N LEU A 287 10.62 -1.97 16.65
CA LEU A 287 11.62 -1.31 15.82
C LEU A 287 12.48 -0.33 16.63
N GLN A 288 11.85 0.46 17.49
CA GLN A 288 12.54 1.38 18.38
C GLN A 288 13.55 0.69 19.30
N GLN A 289 13.31 -0.57 19.69
CA GLN A 289 14.20 -1.31 20.58
C GLN A 289 15.25 -2.14 19.82
N ILE A 290 14.83 -2.87 18.79
CA ILE A 290 15.68 -3.83 18.05
C ILE A 290 16.65 -3.14 17.08
N ALA A 291 16.24 -1.99 16.55
CA ALA A 291 17.01 -1.21 15.59
C ALA A 291 16.68 0.29 15.77
N PRO A 292 17.01 0.89 16.94
CA PRO A 292 16.71 2.28 17.23
C PRO A 292 17.28 3.19 16.13
N ARG A 293 16.47 4.14 15.68
CA ARG A 293 16.91 5.21 14.78
C ARG A 293 17.85 6.16 15.53
N ILE A 294 19.11 5.78 15.66
CA ILE A 294 20.17 6.66 16.20
C ILE A 294 20.52 7.67 15.08
N PHE A 295 19.77 8.78 14.96
CA PHE A 295 20.03 10.05 14.19
C PHE A 295 20.87 10.06 12.88
N PRO A 296 20.54 10.95 11.92
CA PRO A 296 20.38 10.62 10.52
C PRO A 296 21.70 10.21 9.83
N LEU A 297 21.79 8.94 9.48
CA LEU A 297 22.73 8.42 8.50
C LEU A 297 21.92 7.64 7.46
N GLU A 298 21.79 8.24 6.28
CA GLU A 298 22.21 7.65 5.01
C GLU A 298 22.07 6.11 4.87
N LEU A 299 20.89 5.54 5.12
CA LEU A 299 20.62 4.11 4.91
C LEU A 299 19.16 3.91 4.51
N ASN A 300 18.79 4.42 3.33
CA ASN A 300 17.67 3.91 2.53
C ASN A 300 18.21 3.69 1.11
N ARG A 301 19.13 2.72 0.96
CA ARG A 301 19.56 2.20 -0.34
C ARG A 301 19.77 0.70 -0.27
N GLU A 302 18.72 -0.02 -0.60
CA GLU A 302 18.52 -0.69 -1.89
C GLU A 302 17.12 -1.30 -1.84
N ASP A 303 16.12 -0.62 -2.41
CA ASP A 303 14.78 -1.18 -2.58
C ASP A 303 14.81 -2.21 -3.71
N HIS A 304 15.13 -3.45 -3.37
CA HIS A 304 14.78 -4.57 -4.25
C HIS A 304 13.29 -4.92 -4.17
N ASN A 305 12.53 -4.32 -3.25
CA ASN A 305 11.08 -4.44 -3.12
C ASN A 305 10.50 -3.23 -2.35
N ALA A 306 10.52 -2.03 -2.95
CA ALA A 306 9.81 -0.87 -2.40
C ALA A 306 8.35 -1.27 -2.10
N ALA A 307 7.82 -0.84 -0.95
CA ALA A 307 6.43 -1.06 -0.59
C ALA A 307 5.53 -0.73 -1.80
N PRO A 308 4.59 -1.62 -2.15
CA PRO A 308 3.84 -1.46 -3.37
C PRO A 308 3.00 -0.19 -3.31
N THR A 309 3.29 0.76 -4.19
CA THR A 309 2.36 1.84 -4.49
C THR A 309 1.51 1.39 -5.67
N TYR A 310 0.21 1.70 -5.66
CA TYR A 310 -0.70 1.53 -6.81
C TYR A 310 -0.21 2.22 -8.11
N ARG A 311 0.91 2.95 -8.02
CA ARG A 311 1.51 3.78 -9.06
C ARG A 311 2.37 3.04 -10.06
N ASN A 312 2.80 1.81 -9.77
CA ASN A 312 3.75 1.11 -10.64
C ASN A 312 3.16 0.53 -11.95
N ILE A 313 1.87 0.73 -12.26
CA ILE A 313 1.24 0.07 -13.43
C ILE A 313 0.33 0.99 -14.27
N GLN A 314 0.02 2.22 -13.83
CA GLN A 314 -0.79 3.15 -14.62
C GLN A 314 0.03 3.86 -15.70
N GLY A 315 0.14 3.22 -16.86
CA GLY A 315 0.43 3.88 -18.14
C GLY A 315 -0.75 4.73 -18.60
N ALA A 316 -1.09 5.78 -17.86
CA ALA A 316 -1.93 6.90 -18.28
C ALA A 316 -1.75 8.06 -17.27
N VAL A 317 -0.83 8.97 -17.57
CA VAL A 317 -0.52 10.13 -16.71
C VAL A 317 -1.65 11.17 -16.78
N PRO A 318 -2.37 11.51 -15.70
CA PRO A 318 -3.09 12.78 -15.62
C PRO A 318 -2.04 13.89 -15.62
N SER A 319 -2.22 14.95 -16.42
CA SER A 319 -1.22 16.01 -16.65
C SER A 319 -0.49 16.43 -15.37
N GLN A 320 0.75 15.98 -15.20
CA GLN A 320 1.59 16.33 -14.05
C GLN A 320 1.93 17.83 -14.10
N ASP A 321 1.86 18.51 -12.95
CA ASP A 321 2.28 19.90 -12.82
C ASP A 321 3.76 20.05 -13.23
N PRO A 322 4.13 21.06 -14.04
CA PRO A 322 5.50 21.23 -14.54
C PRO A 322 6.53 21.39 -13.42
N LEU A 323 6.16 21.95 -12.26
CA LEU A 323 7.07 22.09 -11.12
C LEU A 323 7.49 20.73 -10.56
N HIS A 324 6.63 19.72 -10.63
CA HIS A 324 6.98 18.38 -10.17
C HIS A 324 8.12 17.78 -11.00
N ARG A 325 8.00 17.82 -12.33
CA ARG A 325 9.05 17.34 -13.24
C ARG A 325 10.36 18.11 -13.06
N GLN A 326 10.27 19.44 -12.91
CA GLN A 326 11.45 20.27 -12.68
C GLN A 326 12.14 19.96 -11.33
N ALA A 327 11.36 19.69 -10.28
CA ALA A 327 11.89 19.25 -9.00
C ALA A 327 12.57 17.89 -9.10
N GLU A 328 11.98 16.92 -9.82
CA GLU A 328 12.60 15.61 -10.07
C GLU A 328 13.95 15.78 -10.79
N ASP A 329 14.00 16.58 -11.86
CA ASP A 329 15.24 16.85 -12.61
C ASP A 329 16.30 17.52 -11.74
N ALA A 330 15.90 18.48 -10.91
CA ALA A 330 16.79 19.20 -10.01
C ALA A 330 17.32 18.30 -8.88
N VAL A 331 16.48 17.44 -8.29
CA VAL A 331 16.89 16.47 -7.28
C VAL A 331 17.79 15.39 -7.90
N ARG A 332 17.54 14.93 -9.13
CA ARG A 332 18.47 14.01 -9.83
C ARG A 332 19.87 14.61 -9.98
N ARG A 333 19.97 15.90 -10.31
CA ARG A 333 21.27 16.60 -10.36
C ARG A 333 21.92 16.71 -8.98
N LEU A 334 21.14 16.99 -7.93
CA LEU A 334 21.60 17.01 -6.55
C LEU A 334 22.17 15.66 -6.14
N GLU A 335 21.43 14.56 -6.36
CA GLU A 335 21.88 13.20 -6.02
C GLU A 335 23.17 12.84 -6.78
N GLN A 336 23.24 13.13 -8.09
CA GLN A 336 24.46 12.93 -8.86
C GLN A 336 25.66 13.69 -8.28
N SER A 337 25.46 14.92 -7.81
CA SER A 337 26.53 15.72 -7.16
C SER A 337 27.00 15.13 -5.84
N LEU A 338 26.15 14.32 -5.18
CA LEU A 338 26.47 13.59 -3.97
C LEU A 338 27.04 12.18 -4.25
N GLY A 339 27.16 11.77 -5.52
CA GLY A 339 27.58 10.41 -5.89
C GLY A 339 26.51 9.36 -5.59
N ARG A 340 25.24 9.75 -5.69
CA ARG A 340 24.07 9.03 -5.21
C ARG A 340 23.07 8.82 -6.37
N ASP A 341 22.39 7.67 -6.41
CA ASP A 341 21.28 7.42 -7.35
C ASP A 341 19.95 7.97 -6.80
N TYR A 342 19.01 8.28 -7.69
CA TYR A 342 17.69 8.79 -7.30
C TYR A 342 16.84 7.67 -6.67
N ASP A 343 16.39 7.86 -5.43
CA ASP A 343 15.64 6.88 -4.63
C ASP A 343 14.30 7.43 -4.11
N ASP A 344 13.59 6.69 -3.26
CA ASP A 344 12.29 7.10 -2.71
C ASP A 344 12.36 8.35 -1.83
N ASN A 345 13.47 8.57 -1.11
CA ASN A 345 13.68 9.82 -0.40
C ASN A 345 13.92 10.97 -1.38
N SER A 346 14.60 10.72 -2.51
CA SER A 346 14.71 11.69 -3.60
C SER A 346 13.33 12.02 -4.20
N ALA A 347 12.42 11.05 -4.30
CA ALA A 347 11.04 11.26 -4.74
C ALA A 347 10.24 12.11 -3.76
N ARG A 348 10.30 11.81 -2.46
CA ARG A 348 9.67 12.63 -1.39
C ARG A 348 10.23 14.05 -1.39
N LEU A 349 11.55 14.18 -1.49
CA LEU A 349 12.24 15.47 -1.57
C LEU A 349 11.78 16.27 -2.81
N ALA A 350 11.66 15.64 -3.98
CA ALA A 350 11.20 16.29 -5.20
C ALA A 350 9.74 16.75 -5.11
N ALA A 351 8.85 15.89 -4.63
CA ALA A 351 7.43 16.22 -4.47
C ALA A 351 7.21 17.35 -3.45
N SER A 352 7.86 17.27 -2.29
CA SER A 352 7.83 18.31 -1.26
C SER A 352 8.46 19.62 -1.75
N SER A 353 9.51 19.55 -2.56
CA SER A 353 10.13 20.72 -3.21
C SER A 353 9.20 21.40 -4.21
N ALA A 354 8.48 20.62 -5.02
CA ALA A 354 7.51 21.14 -5.98
C ALA A 354 6.34 21.85 -5.28
N HIS A 355 5.79 21.22 -4.24
CA HIS A 355 4.79 21.83 -3.38
C HIS A 355 5.29 23.14 -2.73
N LEU A 356 6.49 23.11 -2.14
CA LEU A 356 7.09 24.28 -1.49
C LEU A 356 7.31 25.43 -2.47
N ALA A 357 7.82 25.15 -3.67
CA ALA A 357 7.98 26.14 -4.71
C ALA A 357 6.65 26.83 -5.02
N LYS A 358 5.61 26.03 -5.28
CA LYS A 358 4.27 26.53 -5.60
C LYS A 358 3.69 27.37 -4.45
N ALA A 359 3.79 26.87 -3.22
CA ALA A 359 3.30 27.54 -2.02
C ALA A 359 3.99 28.89 -1.76
N ASN A 360 5.24 29.04 -2.19
CA ASN A 360 6.01 30.27 -2.07
C ASN A 360 6.02 31.12 -3.36
N GLY A 361 5.14 30.80 -4.32
CA GLY A 361 4.95 31.61 -5.52
C GLY A 361 6.04 31.47 -6.58
N LEU A 362 6.92 30.46 -6.48
CA LEU A 362 7.85 30.12 -7.56
C LEU A 362 7.06 29.52 -8.72
N THR A 363 7.46 29.88 -9.93
CA THR A 363 6.83 29.43 -11.18
C THR A 363 7.72 28.47 -11.97
N GLN A 364 8.98 28.29 -11.55
CA GLN A 364 9.90 27.29 -12.05
C GLN A 364 10.86 26.82 -10.95
N ILE A 365 11.52 25.68 -11.16
CA ILE A 365 12.58 25.16 -10.29
C ILE A 365 13.82 24.90 -11.13
N ASP A 366 14.87 25.70 -10.91
CA ASP A 366 16.15 25.55 -11.61
C ASP A 366 17.12 24.70 -10.79
N HIS A 367 17.09 24.86 -9.45
CA HIS A 367 17.96 24.13 -8.54
C HIS A 367 17.23 23.65 -7.28
N VAL A 368 17.63 22.49 -6.79
CA VAL A 368 17.35 22.00 -5.44
C VAL A 368 18.71 21.75 -4.78
N VAL A 369 19.00 22.43 -3.68
CA VAL A 369 20.31 22.40 -3.02
C VAL A 369 20.18 22.24 -1.51
N LEU A 370 21.21 21.67 -0.88
CA LEU A 370 21.26 21.44 0.56
C LEU A 370 22.02 22.55 1.29
N SER A 371 21.68 22.80 2.56
CA SER A 371 22.39 23.75 3.41
C SER A 371 23.86 23.38 3.60
N ASN A 372 24.73 24.38 3.54
CA ASN A 372 26.10 24.25 4.03
C ASN A 372 26.13 24.31 5.56
N GLN A 373 27.16 23.70 6.16
CA GLN A 373 27.35 23.77 7.61
C GLN A 373 27.66 25.21 8.06
N THR A 374 26.96 25.68 9.07
CA THR A 374 27.19 26.95 9.77
C THR A 374 27.20 26.72 11.28
N ALA A 375 27.38 27.77 12.08
CA ALA A 375 27.35 27.66 13.54
C ALA A 375 25.99 27.20 14.10
N SER A 376 24.89 27.40 13.36
CA SER A 376 23.52 27.15 13.80
C SER A 376 22.73 26.19 12.92
N VAL A 377 23.30 25.74 11.80
CA VAL A 377 22.64 24.87 10.82
C VAL A 377 23.64 23.79 10.38
N GLY A 378 23.25 22.52 10.52
CA GLY A 378 24.00 21.38 10.05
C GLY A 378 24.09 21.34 8.52
N ARG A 379 25.13 20.66 8.01
CA ARG A 379 25.20 20.35 6.57
C ARG A 379 24.00 19.47 6.20
N GLY A 380 23.23 19.87 5.19
CA GLY A 380 22.04 19.14 4.75
C GLY A 380 20.82 19.22 5.67
N GLU A 381 20.86 20.02 6.73
CA GLU A 381 19.71 20.22 7.62
C GLU A 381 18.49 20.82 6.89
N ASN A 382 18.73 21.73 5.95
CA ASN A 382 17.69 22.35 5.13
C ASN A 382 17.89 22.04 3.65
N VAL A 383 16.77 21.93 2.93
CA VAL A 383 16.72 21.91 1.47
C VAL A 383 16.17 23.24 0.97
N PHE A 384 16.79 23.78 -0.09
CA PHE A 384 16.40 25.01 -0.76
C PHE A 384 15.96 24.71 -2.18
N VAL A 385 14.85 25.31 -2.59
CA VAL A 385 14.33 25.28 -3.95
C VAL A 385 14.53 26.67 -4.55
N VAL A 386 15.22 26.75 -5.68
CA VAL A 386 15.70 28.01 -6.26
C VAL A 386 15.21 28.17 -7.70
N GLN A 387 14.72 29.38 -8.00
CA GLN A 387 14.38 29.87 -9.32
C GLN A 387 15.40 30.95 -9.73
N GLY A 388 16.09 30.74 -10.84
CA GLY A 388 17.23 31.51 -11.33
C GLY A 388 18.58 30.87 -11.01
N ALA A 389 19.65 31.41 -11.62
CA ALA A 389 21.02 30.95 -11.40
C ALA A 389 21.49 31.19 -9.95
N LEU A 390 22.21 30.24 -9.36
CA LEU A 390 22.66 30.30 -7.96
C LEU A 390 23.56 31.51 -7.66
N GLU A 391 24.38 31.91 -8.63
CA GLU A 391 25.26 33.09 -8.55
C GLU A 391 24.54 34.42 -8.82
N ASN A 392 23.28 34.40 -9.26
CA ASN A 392 22.50 35.60 -9.45
C ASN A 392 21.88 36.03 -8.12
N PRO A 393 22.20 37.23 -7.57
CA PRO A 393 21.63 37.70 -6.30
C PRO A 393 20.12 37.96 -6.35
N ALA A 394 19.53 38.01 -7.55
CA ALA A 394 18.09 38.17 -7.76
C ALA A 394 17.34 36.84 -7.91
N HIS A 395 17.95 35.69 -7.61
CA HIS A 395 17.24 34.41 -7.58
C HIS A 395 16.12 34.44 -6.53
N LEU A 396 15.04 33.71 -6.78
CA LEU A 396 13.98 33.47 -5.80
C LEU A 396 14.26 32.12 -5.14
N MET A 397 14.04 32.03 -3.83
CA MET A 397 14.21 30.77 -3.11
C MET A 397 13.14 30.54 -2.05
N ALA A 398 12.85 29.27 -1.82
CA ALA A 398 12.09 28.79 -0.67
C ALA A 398 12.89 27.67 0.01
N HIS A 399 12.66 27.42 1.30
CA HIS A 399 13.34 26.34 2.01
C HIS A 399 12.43 25.65 3.00
N MET A 400 12.79 24.42 3.36
CA MET A 400 12.22 23.65 4.46
C MET A 400 13.32 22.78 5.09
N LYS A 401 13.05 22.17 6.24
CA LYS A 401 13.95 21.14 6.77
C LYS A 401 13.95 19.93 5.85
N THR A 402 15.13 19.37 5.60
CA THR A 402 15.26 18.15 4.80
C THR A 402 14.50 17.00 5.45
N SER A 403 14.47 16.93 6.79
CA SER A 403 13.68 15.95 7.54
C SER A 403 12.19 16.02 7.22
N ASP A 404 11.65 17.22 7.09
CA ASP A 404 10.22 17.43 6.84
C ASP A 404 9.90 17.06 5.39
N ALA A 405 10.81 17.41 4.46
CA ALA A 405 10.68 17.09 3.05
C ALA A 405 10.61 15.58 2.78
N ILE A 406 11.41 14.78 3.48
CA ILE A 406 11.48 13.32 3.31
C ILE A 406 10.51 12.55 4.22
N ALA A 407 10.05 13.16 5.32
CA ALA A 407 9.00 12.57 6.16
C ALA A 407 7.64 12.61 5.46
N GLN A 408 7.39 13.62 4.63
CA GLN A 408 6.11 13.78 3.94
C GLN A 408 5.99 12.81 2.74
N PRO A 409 4.92 11.98 2.68
CA PRO A 409 4.67 11.10 1.54
C PRO A 409 4.51 11.88 0.22
N VAL A 410 4.96 11.29 -0.89
CA VAL A 410 4.92 11.89 -2.23
C VAL A 410 3.48 12.30 -2.59
N GLU A 411 2.52 11.42 -2.34
CA GLU A 411 1.11 11.58 -2.68
C GLU A 411 0.51 12.81 -1.97
N GLN A 412 0.87 13.01 -0.71
CA GLN A 412 0.41 14.15 0.07
C GLN A 412 0.94 15.47 -0.51
N SER A 413 2.25 15.54 -0.81
CA SER A 413 2.86 16.71 -1.43
C SER A 413 2.26 17.01 -2.82
N LEU A 414 1.97 15.98 -3.61
CA LEU A 414 1.38 16.15 -4.93
C LEU A 414 -0.09 16.55 -4.90
N SER A 415 -0.88 16.02 -3.98
CA SER A 415 -2.28 16.43 -3.77
C SER A 415 -2.35 17.91 -3.34
N GLN A 416 -1.46 18.32 -2.44
CA GLN A 416 -1.34 19.73 -2.04
C GLN A 416 -0.92 20.62 -3.23
N LEU A 417 0.05 20.18 -4.04
CA LEU A 417 0.48 20.88 -5.25
C LEU A 417 -0.66 21.04 -6.28
N GLN A 418 -1.45 19.99 -6.50
CA GLN A 418 -2.60 20.02 -7.41
C GLN A 418 -3.66 21.01 -6.91
N THR A 419 -4.01 20.96 -5.63
CA THR A 419 -4.99 21.85 -5.00
C THR A 419 -4.59 23.33 -5.13
N LEU A 420 -3.31 23.64 -4.89
CA LEU A 420 -2.78 25.00 -5.08
C LEU A 420 -2.86 25.45 -6.54
N SER A 421 -2.58 24.55 -7.48
CA SER A 421 -2.58 24.84 -8.91
C SER A 421 -3.98 25.06 -9.47
N GLU A 422 -4.98 24.35 -8.98
CA GLU A 422 -6.39 24.59 -9.29
C GLU A 422 -6.87 25.91 -8.70
N THR A 423 -6.52 26.19 -7.44
CA THR A 423 -6.91 27.44 -6.77
C THR A 423 -6.36 28.66 -7.50
N GLN A 424 -5.08 28.64 -7.93
CA GLN A 424 -4.51 29.72 -8.73
C GLN A 424 -5.18 29.89 -10.09
N ARG A 425 -5.49 28.78 -10.79
CA ARG A 425 -6.19 28.84 -12.09
C ARG A 425 -7.58 29.48 -11.95
N GLN A 426 -8.33 29.14 -10.90
CA GLN A 426 -9.64 29.74 -10.64
C GLN A 426 -9.54 31.24 -10.33
N GLN A 427 -8.55 31.65 -9.52
CA GLN A 427 -8.33 33.06 -9.21
C GLN A 427 -7.94 33.88 -10.46
N GLN A 428 -7.08 33.35 -11.33
CA GLN A 428 -6.71 34.02 -12.58
C GLN A 428 -7.90 34.15 -13.53
N ALA A 429 -8.73 33.11 -13.64
CA ALA A 429 -9.94 33.16 -14.46
C ALA A 429 -10.94 34.23 -13.96
N GLN A 430 -11.12 34.36 -12.64
CA GLN A 430 -11.96 35.40 -12.04
C GLN A 430 -11.39 36.82 -12.22
N GLN A 431 -10.07 37.00 -12.19
CA GLN A 431 -9.46 38.30 -12.46
C GLN A 431 -9.60 38.70 -13.92
N GLN A 432 -9.45 37.75 -14.87
CA GLN A 432 -9.66 38.00 -16.29
C GLN A 432 -11.11 38.36 -16.60
N SER A 433 -12.09 37.67 -16.00
CA SER A 433 -13.50 38.00 -16.20
C SER A 433 -13.85 39.39 -15.66
N GLN A 434 -13.35 39.76 -14.48
CA GLN A 434 -13.57 41.11 -13.92
C GLN A 434 -12.93 42.21 -14.77
N GLN A 435 -11.74 41.98 -15.35
CA GLN A 435 -11.10 42.94 -16.25
C GLN A 435 -11.87 43.10 -17.57
N GLN A 436 -12.43 42.02 -18.12
CA GLN A 436 -13.29 42.07 -19.32
C GLN A 436 -14.60 42.81 -19.05
N ASP A 437 -15.25 42.56 -17.92
CA ASP A 437 -16.49 43.26 -17.53
C ASP A 437 -16.23 44.77 -17.34
N GLN A 438 -15.10 45.13 -16.73
CA GLN A 438 -14.73 46.54 -16.53
C GLN A 438 -14.39 47.25 -17.85
N GLN A 439 -13.73 46.58 -18.79
CA GLN A 439 -13.51 47.10 -20.15
C GLN A 439 -14.81 47.23 -20.95
N GLN A 440 -15.77 46.33 -20.81
CA GLN A 440 -17.08 46.44 -21.46
C GLN A 440 -17.92 47.58 -20.88
N GLN A 441 -17.87 47.83 -19.57
CA GLN A 441 -18.56 48.96 -18.94
C GLN A 441 -17.97 50.33 -19.32
N LEU A 442 -16.65 50.43 -19.50
CA LEU A 442 -15.97 51.65 -19.98
C LEU A 442 -16.22 51.92 -21.47
N SER A 443 -16.63 50.91 -22.24
CA SER A 443 -16.92 51.00 -23.67
C SER A 443 -18.40 51.30 -23.97
N ALA A 444 -19.26 51.41 -22.95
CA ALA A 444 -20.69 51.67 -23.13
C ALA A 444 -20.93 53.17 -23.45
N PRO A 445 -21.52 53.53 -24.60
CA PRO A 445 -21.74 54.92 -24.99
C PRO A 445 -22.78 55.60 -24.08
N GLN A 446 -22.39 56.70 -23.44
CA GLN A 446 -23.29 57.60 -22.71
C GLN A 446 -24.29 58.22 -23.69
N HIS A 447 -25.52 57.68 -23.73
CA HIS A 447 -26.65 58.35 -24.37
C HIS A 447 -27.03 59.58 -23.55
N ARG A 448 -26.58 60.75 -24.01
CA ARG A 448 -27.06 62.05 -23.57
C ARG A 448 -28.48 62.24 -24.12
N MET A 449 -29.50 62.16 -23.25
CA MET A 449 -30.85 62.63 -23.59
C MET A 449 -30.91 64.16 -23.52
N VAL A 450 -31.65 64.69 -24.48
CA VAL A 450 -31.88 66.10 -24.83
C VAL A 450 -32.71 66.82 -23.77
#